data_AF-A0AA42ZGA9-F1
#
_entry.id   AF-A0AA42ZGA9-F1
#
_cell.length_a   1.000
_cell.length_b   1.000
_cell.length_c   1.000
_cell.angle_alpha   90.00
_cell.angle_beta   90.00
_cell.angle_gamma   90.00
#
_symmetry.space_group_name_H-M   'P 1'
#
loop_
_entity.id
_entity.type
_entity.pdbx_description
1 polymer ?
#
loop_
_entity_poly.entity_id
_entity_poly.type
_entity_poly.pdbx_seq_one_letter_code
_entity_poly.pdbx_strand_id
1 'polypeptide(L)'
;MTSQQVIVYIDGFNLYYGAVKGTPFRWLNVDALCRQLLRPTDKLNAIKYYTALVSARPNDPQAPNRQQMYLRALETIPHLSIYYGHFLSHAVRMRTVSSLQPGQTAQYIEVMKTEEKGSDVNLATHLIHDAHLNRFTLAIVISNDSDLIEPIRIIR
;
A
#
# COMPACT_ATOMS: atom_id res chain seq x y z
N MET A 1 -10.51 15.42 27.59
CA MET A 1 -9.68 15.21 26.38
C MET A 1 -10.57 15.44 25.17
N THR A 2 -10.12 16.22 24.18
CA THR A 2 -10.89 16.51 22.96
C THR A 2 -10.94 15.29 22.04
N SER A 3 -12.11 15.06 21.41
CA SER A 3 -12.32 14.02 20.40
C SER A 3 -11.49 14.33 19.16
N GLN A 4 -10.66 13.39 18.69
CA GLN A 4 -9.90 13.56 17.46
C GLN A 4 -10.73 13.17 16.24
N GLN A 5 -10.59 13.92 15.16
CA GLN A 5 -11.08 13.53 13.82
C GLN A 5 -9.97 12.74 13.14
N VAL A 6 -10.20 11.46 12.88
CA VAL A 6 -9.15 10.53 12.45
C VAL A 6 -9.33 10.08 11.02
N ILE A 7 -8.25 10.15 10.23
CA ILE A 7 -8.18 9.49 8.92
C ILE A 7 -7.03 8.49 8.94
N VAL A 8 -7.29 7.26 8.47
CA VAL A 8 -6.30 6.19 8.37
C VAL A 8 -5.87 6.03 6.91
N TYR A 9 -4.57 5.97 6.67
CA TYR A 9 -3.94 5.78 5.37
C TYR A 9 -3.19 4.45 5.39
N ILE A 10 -3.56 3.53 4.50
CA ILE A 10 -3.06 2.16 4.50
C ILE A 10 -2.37 1.87 3.19
N ASP A 11 -1.09 1.55 3.26
CA ASP A 11 -0.35 0.95 2.15
C ASP A 11 -0.72 -0.54 2.09
N GLY A 12 -1.54 -0.89 1.10
CA GLY A 12 -2.09 -2.23 0.95
C GLY A 12 -1.04 -3.28 0.61
N PHE A 13 0.01 -2.91 -0.15
CA PHE A 13 1.08 -3.86 -0.47
C PHE A 13 2.02 -4.05 0.70
N ASN A 14 2.39 -2.98 1.39
CA ASN A 14 3.22 -3.08 2.58
C ASN A 14 2.52 -3.88 3.68
N LEU A 15 1.22 -3.62 3.92
CA LEU A 15 0.40 -4.43 4.84
C LEU A 15 0.35 -5.89 4.38
N TYR A 16 0.06 -6.15 3.11
CA TYR A 16 -0.04 -7.50 2.58
C TYR A 16 1.27 -8.28 2.73
N TYR A 17 2.35 -7.78 2.13
CA TYR A 17 3.63 -8.48 2.09
C TYR A 17 4.37 -8.46 3.42
N GLY A 18 4.22 -7.39 4.21
CA GLY A 18 4.93 -7.20 5.48
C GLY A 18 4.27 -7.89 6.68
N ALA A 19 2.95 -8.05 6.69
CA ALA A 19 2.24 -8.53 7.88
C ALA A 19 1.33 -9.75 7.66
N VAL A 20 0.64 -9.87 6.53
CA VAL A 20 -0.43 -10.90 6.38
C VAL A 20 -0.13 -11.99 5.36
N LYS A 21 0.81 -11.80 4.43
CA LYS A 21 1.16 -12.82 3.44
C LYS A 21 1.78 -14.03 4.15
N GLY A 22 1.26 -15.21 3.82
CA GLY A 22 1.72 -16.46 4.44
C GLY A 22 1.12 -16.75 5.81
N THR A 23 0.38 -15.82 6.40
CA THR A 23 -0.30 -16.00 7.69
C THR A 23 -1.77 -16.43 7.47
N PRO A 24 -2.49 -16.87 8.52
CA PRO A 24 -3.93 -17.08 8.45
C PRO A 24 -4.73 -15.76 8.37
N PHE A 25 -4.09 -14.60 8.56
CA PHE A 25 -4.75 -13.30 8.66
C PHE A 25 -4.91 -12.56 7.31
N ARG A 26 -4.89 -13.28 6.18
CA ARG A 26 -5.05 -12.67 4.84
C ARG A 26 -6.41 -12.00 4.63
N TRP A 27 -7.40 -12.36 5.44
CA TRP A 27 -8.73 -11.77 5.52
C TRP A 27 -8.84 -10.82 6.72
N LEU A 28 -7.81 -10.03 6.95
CA LEU A 28 -7.79 -9.03 8.01
C LEU A 28 -8.97 -8.07 7.85
N ASN A 29 -9.77 -7.95 8.90
CA ASN A 29 -10.79 -6.92 8.99
C ASN A 29 -10.11 -5.57 9.28
N VAL A 30 -9.96 -4.78 8.22
CA VAL A 30 -9.26 -3.48 8.26
C VAL A 30 -10.00 -2.47 9.12
N ASP A 31 -11.33 -2.45 9.11
CA ASP A 31 -12.12 -1.57 9.98
C ASP A 31 -11.91 -1.89 11.46
N ALA A 32 -11.95 -3.18 11.81
CA ALA A 32 -11.69 -3.63 13.17
C ALA A 32 -10.28 -3.27 13.64
N LEU A 33 -9.26 -3.48 12.79
CA LEU A 33 -7.89 -3.05 13.06
C LEU A 33 -7.85 -1.53 13.33
N CYS A 34 -8.43 -0.73 12.44
CA CYS A 34 -8.41 0.73 12.57
C CYS A 34 -9.08 1.17 13.88
N ARG A 35 -10.25 0.61 14.22
CA ARG A 35 -10.96 0.94 15.47
C ARG A 35 -10.16 0.57 16.73
N GLN A 36 -9.38 -0.51 16.69
CA GLN A 36 -8.51 -0.88 17.82
C GLN A 36 -7.37 0.11 18.06
N LEU A 37 -6.98 0.90 17.05
CA LEU A 37 -5.96 1.94 17.20
C LEU A 37 -6.51 3.24 17.80
N LEU A 38 -7.83 3.35 17.95
CA LEU A 38 -8.50 4.58 18.37
C LEU A 38 -8.87 4.53 19.86
N ARG A 39 -8.84 5.70 20.50
CA ARG A 39 -9.48 5.84 21.83
C ARG A 39 -10.99 5.85 21.66
N PRO A 40 -11.77 5.50 22.69
CA PRO A 40 -13.23 5.52 22.63
C PRO A 40 -13.83 6.89 22.25
N THR A 41 -13.10 7.99 22.49
CA THR A 41 -13.55 9.35 22.15
C THR A 41 -13.16 9.79 20.74
N ASP A 42 -12.30 9.06 20.04
CA ASP A 42 -11.85 9.43 18.71
C ASP A 42 -12.89 9.02 17.66
N LYS A 43 -13.04 9.84 16.62
CA LYS A 43 -13.99 9.61 15.53
C LYS A 43 -13.24 9.19 14.27
N LEU A 44 -13.47 7.97 13.80
CA LEU A 44 -12.96 7.50 12.51
C LEU A 44 -13.78 8.13 11.38
N ASN A 45 -13.16 9.04 10.63
CA ASN A 45 -13.83 9.75 9.54
C ASN A 45 -13.66 9.04 8.19
N ALA A 46 -12.49 8.46 7.94
CA ALA A 46 -12.22 7.73 6.69
C ALA A 46 -11.07 6.73 6.83
N ILE A 47 -11.13 5.67 6.03
CA ILE A 47 -10.02 4.76 5.76
C ILE A 47 -9.67 4.89 4.27
N LYS A 48 -8.42 5.18 3.96
CA LYS A 48 -7.91 5.28 2.59
C LYS A 48 -6.92 4.14 2.34
N TYR A 49 -7.29 3.21 1.49
CA TYR A 49 -6.52 2.00 1.19
C TYR A 49 -5.86 2.13 -0.19
N TYR A 50 -4.53 2.07 -0.25
CA TYR A 50 -3.75 2.29 -1.46
C TYR A 50 -3.20 0.96 -1.97
N THR A 51 -3.44 0.63 -3.24
CA THR A 51 -2.97 -0.64 -3.84
C THR A 51 -2.94 -0.55 -5.35
N ALA A 52 -2.58 -1.63 -6.06
CA ALA A 52 -2.72 -1.75 -7.51
C ALA A 52 -3.29 -3.12 -7.87
N LEU A 53 -4.01 -3.21 -8.98
CA LEU A 53 -4.62 -4.46 -9.43
C LEU A 53 -3.57 -5.42 -9.95
N VAL A 54 -3.45 -6.60 -9.34
CA VAL A 54 -2.49 -7.63 -9.76
C VAL A 54 -2.97 -8.34 -11.02
N SER A 55 -2.04 -8.62 -11.92
CA SER A 55 -2.30 -9.43 -13.12
C SER A 55 -2.05 -10.91 -12.87
N ALA A 56 -2.72 -11.76 -13.64
CA ALA A 56 -2.48 -13.19 -13.63
C ALA A 56 -1.03 -13.47 -14.07
N ARG A 57 -0.37 -14.40 -13.39
CA ARG A 57 0.97 -14.88 -13.77
C ARG A 57 0.91 -16.37 -14.10
N PRO A 58 1.79 -16.89 -14.97
CA PRO A 58 1.79 -18.32 -15.32
C PRO A 58 1.85 -19.25 -14.10
N ASN A 59 2.56 -18.85 -13.05
CA ASN A 59 2.69 -19.60 -11.80
C ASN A 59 1.61 -19.29 -10.75
N ASP A 60 0.79 -18.26 -10.95
CA ASP A 60 -0.31 -17.88 -10.06
C ASP A 60 -1.45 -17.20 -10.83
N PRO A 61 -2.20 -17.96 -11.65
CA PRO A 61 -3.25 -17.40 -12.50
C PRO A 61 -4.45 -16.88 -11.70
N GLN A 62 -4.61 -17.35 -10.45
CA GLN A 62 -5.74 -17.00 -9.58
C GLN A 62 -5.46 -15.79 -8.68
N ALA A 63 -4.26 -15.19 -8.75
CA ALA A 63 -3.93 -14.00 -7.96
C ALA A 63 -4.95 -12.85 -8.13
N PRO A 64 -5.39 -12.48 -9.35
CA PRO A 64 -6.37 -11.41 -9.53
C PRO A 64 -7.71 -11.73 -8.88
N ASN A 65 -8.18 -12.98 -9.01
CA ASN A 65 -9.47 -13.40 -8.44
C ASN A 65 -9.45 -13.31 -6.91
N ARG A 66 -8.36 -13.76 -6.27
CA ARG A 66 -8.21 -13.66 -4.81
C ARG A 66 -8.12 -12.20 -4.35
N GLN A 67 -7.37 -11.36 -5.08
CA GLN A 67 -7.28 -9.94 -4.75
C GLN A 67 -8.64 -9.25 -4.92
N GLN A 68 -9.32 -9.43 -6.06
CA GLN A 68 -10.61 -8.82 -6.34
C GLN A 68 -11.66 -9.23 -5.31
N MET A 69 -11.63 -10.48 -4.85
CA MET A 69 -12.50 -10.94 -3.78
C MET A 69 -12.25 -10.20 -2.46
N TYR A 70 -10.99 -9.97 -2.09
CA TYR A 70 -10.65 -9.18 -0.90
C TYR A 70 -11.01 -7.70 -1.06
N LEU A 71 -10.70 -7.09 -2.21
CA LEU A 71 -11.02 -5.68 -2.48
C LEU A 71 -12.54 -5.43 -2.44
N ARG A 72 -13.34 -6.32 -3.03
CA ARG A 72 -14.81 -6.24 -2.92
C ARG A 72 -15.30 -6.33 -1.48
N ALA A 73 -14.65 -7.15 -0.64
CA ALA A 73 -14.97 -7.19 0.78
C ALA A 73 -14.60 -5.88 1.48
N LEU A 74 -13.44 -5.28 1.16
CA LEU A 74 -13.06 -3.95 1.68
C LEU A 74 -14.05 -2.86 1.26
N GLU A 75 -14.57 -2.90 0.03
CA GLU A 75 -15.57 -1.94 -0.46
C GLU A 75 -16.89 -1.98 0.34
N THR A 76 -17.18 -3.07 1.06
CA THR A 76 -18.35 -3.15 1.95
C THR A 76 -18.16 -2.38 3.27
N ILE A 77 -16.94 -1.97 3.60
CA ILE A 77 -16.64 -1.25 4.83
C ILE A 77 -17.08 0.21 4.68
N PRO A 78 -17.96 0.72 5.57
CA PRO A 78 -18.35 2.13 5.54
C PRO A 78 -17.15 3.07 5.66
N HIS A 79 -17.14 4.13 4.86
CA HIS A 79 -16.08 5.17 4.85
C HIS A 79 -14.67 4.67 4.46
N LEU A 80 -14.55 3.45 3.91
CA LEU A 80 -13.33 2.99 3.26
C LEU A 80 -13.36 3.39 1.78
N SER A 81 -12.24 3.90 1.27
CA SER A 81 -12.05 4.16 -0.16
C SER A 81 -10.74 3.51 -0.63
N ILE A 82 -10.79 2.86 -1.80
CA ILE A 82 -9.63 2.23 -2.42
C ILE A 82 -9.07 3.17 -3.49
N TYR A 83 -7.76 3.38 -3.46
CA TYR A 83 -7.04 4.21 -4.43
C TYR A 83 -6.03 3.34 -5.17
N TYR A 84 -6.14 3.35 -6.49
CA TYR A 84 -5.35 2.48 -7.35
C TYR A 84 -4.13 3.20 -7.92
N GLY A 85 -2.95 2.63 -7.67
CA GLY A 85 -1.81 2.71 -8.57
C GLY A 85 -1.98 1.74 -9.74
N HIS A 86 -0.92 1.52 -10.49
CA HIS A 86 -0.92 0.62 -11.64
C HIS A 86 0.39 -0.16 -11.76
N PHE A 87 0.33 -1.30 -12.45
CA PHE A 87 1.54 -2.03 -12.79
C PHE A 87 1.98 -1.71 -14.21
N LEU A 88 3.29 -1.51 -14.39
CA LEU A 88 3.93 -1.42 -15.69
C LEU A 88 4.78 -2.67 -15.91
N SER A 89 4.59 -3.33 -17.05
CA SER A 89 5.38 -4.49 -17.47
C SER A 89 6.05 -4.22 -18.79
N HIS A 90 7.38 -4.33 -18.84
CA HIS A 90 8.17 -4.08 -20.04
C HIS A 90 9.43 -4.95 -20.06
N ALA A 91 9.89 -5.27 -21.26
CA ALA A 91 11.16 -5.96 -21.46
C ALA A 91 12.32 -5.01 -21.20
N VAL A 92 13.29 -5.43 -20.39
CA VAL A 92 14.50 -4.67 -20.08
C VAL A 92 15.72 -5.58 -20.09
N ARG A 93 16.88 -5.02 -20.42
CA ARG A 93 18.16 -5.74 -20.26
C ARG A 93 18.71 -5.49 -18.86
N MET A 94 18.81 -6.54 -18.06
CA MET A 94 19.38 -6.49 -16.71
C MET A 94 20.69 -7.26 -16.63
N ARG A 95 21.60 -6.75 -15.80
CA ARG A 95 22.88 -7.40 -15.51
C ARG A 95 22.66 -8.65 -14.65
N THR A 96 23.34 -9.73 -14.96
CA THR A 96 23.29 -10.96 -14.15
C THR A 96 24.08 -10.78 -12.85
N VAL A 97 23.60 -11.41 -11.77
CA VAL A 97 24.26 -11.36 -10.45
C VAL A 97 25.67 -11.97 -10.51
N SER A 98 25.87 -13.05 -11.27
CA SER A 98 27.18 -13.71 -11.46
C SER A 98 28.23 -12.75 -12.02
N SER A 99 27.82 -11.81 -12.87
CA SER A 99 28.73 -10.85 -13.48
C SER A 99 29.14 -9.70 -12.56
N LEU A 100 28.61 -9.62 -11.32
CA LEU A 100 28.98 -8.59 -10.33
C LEU A 100 30.31 -8.89 -9.63
N GLN A 101 30.88 -10.08 -9.80
CA GLN A 101 32.15 -10.46 -9.18
C GLN A 101 33.35 -9.78 -9.87
N PRO A 102 34.42 -9.43 -9.12
CA PRO A 102 35.63 -8.83 -9.69
C PRO A 102 36.24 -9.69 -10.78
N GLY A 103 36.66 -9.07 -11.89
CA GLY A 103 37.28 -9.76 -13.03
C GLY A 103 36.31 -10.50 -13.96
N GLN A 104 35.01 -10.46 -13.69
CA GLN A 104 34.01 -11.03 -14.59
C GLN A 104 33.48 -10.00 -15.59
N THR A 105 33.25 -10.44 -16.82
CA THR A 105 32.65 -9.61 -17.87
C THR A 105 31.17 -9.40 -17.56
N ALA A 106 30.68 -8.17 -17.70
CA ALA A 106 29.27 -7.85 -17.51
C ALA A 106 28.40 -8.63 -18.50
N GLN A 107 27.51 -9.48 -17.99
CA GLN A 107 26.55 -10.23 -18.79
C GLN A 107 25.17 -9.64 -18.57
N TYR A 108 24.42 -9.47 -19.66
CA TYR A 108 23.07 -8.92 -19.64
C TYR A 108 22.10 -9.91 -20.26
N ILE A 109 20.96 -10.09 -19.61
CA ILE A 109 19.84 -10.88 -20.10
C ILE A 109 18.60 -10.00 -20.24
N GLU A 110 17.74 -10.33 -21.19
CA GLU A 110 16.42 -9.72 -21.31
C GLU A 110 15.48 -10.33 -20.29
N VAL A 111 14.81 -9.48 -19.51
CA VAL A 111 13.83 -9.89 -18.50
C VAL A 111 12.57 -9.06 -18.64
N MET A 112 11.42 -9.68 -18.35
CA MET A 112 10.18 -8.96 -18.15
C MET A 112 10.19 -8.36 -16.75
N LYS A 113 10.30 -7.04 -16.66
CA LYS A 113 10.24 -6.30 -15.39
C LYS A 113 8.82 -5.79 -15.17
N THR A 114 8.23 -6.16 -14.03
CA THR A 114 6.94 -5.64 -13.57
C THR A 114 7.17 -4.77 -12.35
N GLU A 115 6.71 -3.52 -12.40
CA GLU A 115 6.82 -2.54 -11.33
C GLU A 115 5.45 -1.98 -10.97
N GLU A 116 5.19 -1.83 -9.67
CA GLU A 116 4.07 -1.02 -9.20
C GLU A 116 4.46 0.46 -9.30
N LYS A 117 3.48 1.31 -9.65
CA LYS A 117 3.65 2.75 -9.75
C LYS A 117 2.43 3.48 -9.19
N GLY A 118 2.70 4.42 -8.29
CA GLY A 118 1.80 5.50 -7.93
C GLY A 118 0.98 5.27 -6.67
N SER A 119 0.91 4.05 -6.11
CA SER A 119 0.18 3.84 -4.86
C SER A 119 0.77 4.62 -3.68
N ASP A 120 2.09 4.63 -3.57
CA ASP A 120 2.93 5.41 -2.66
C ASP A 120 2.75 6.93 -2.81
N VAL A 121 2.87 7.43 -4.05
CA VAL A 121 2.71 8.84 -4.39
C VAL A 121 1.30 9.33 -4.10
N ASN A 122 0.28 8.52 -4.42
CA ASN A 122 -1.12 8.82 -4.11
C ASN A 122 -1.34 8.94 -2.60
N LEU A 123 -0.75 8.03 -1.81
CA LEU A 123 -0.85 8.05 -0.34
C LEU A 123 -0.25 9.34 0.21
N ALA A 124 1.00 9.64 -0.14
CA ALA A 124 1.70 10.85 0.30
C ALA A 124 0.93 12.12 -0.09
N THR A 125 0.45 12.18 -1.33
CA THR A 125 -0.29 13.33 -1.86
C THR A 125 -1.60 13.56 -1.11
N HIS A 126 -2.40 12.52 -0.91
CA HIS A 126 -3.66 12.64 -0.18
C HIS A 126 -3.45 12.98 1.29
N LEU A 127 -2.40 12.43 1.93
CA LEU A 127 -2.06 12.75 3.30
C LEU A 127 -1.77 14.25 3.47
N ILE A 128 -0.90 14.81 2.63
CA ILE A 128 -0.57 16.24 2.64
C ILE A 128 -1.80 17.08 2.31
N HIS A 129 -2.56 16.70 1.27
CA HIS A 129 -3.74 17.44 0.84
C HIS A 129 -4.84 17.48 1.91
N ASP A 130 -5.11 16.36 2.58
CA ASP A 130 -6.10 16.33 3.65
C ASP A 130 -5.65 17.11 4.89
N ALA A 131 -4.35 17.13 5.18
CA ALA A 131 -3.77 17.97 6.23
C ALA A 131 -3.95 19.46 5.90
N HIS A 132 -3.61 19.86 4.67
CA HIS A 132 -3.77 21.22 4.18
C HIS A 132 -5.23 21.71 4.27
N LEU A 133 -6.19 20.83 4.04
CA LEU A 133 -7.63 21.11 4.15
C LEU A 133 -8.20 20.95 5.57
N ASN A 134 -7.36 20.72 6.59
CA ASN A 134 -7.78 20.49 7.98
C ASN A 134 -8.84 19.38 8.13
N ARG A 135 -8.75 18.30 7.33
CA ARG A 135 -9.75 17.21 7.33
C ARG A 135 -9.61 16.23 8.49
N PHE A 136 -8.50 16.26 9.19
CA PHE A 136 -8.24 15.44 10.37
C PHE A 136 -7.47 16.24 11.42
N THR A 137 -7.56 15.81 12.67
CA THR A 137 -6.68 16.24 13.76
C THR A 137 -5.70 15.14 14.17
N LEU A 138 -5.91 13.91 13.69
CA LEU A 138 -4.99 12.79 13.81
C LEU A 138 -4.98 11.99 12.49
N ALA A 139 -3.80 11.79 11.93
CA ALA A 139 -3.59 10.83 10.84
C ALA A 139 -2.89 9.58 11.39
N ILE A 140 -3.35 8.42 10.94
CA ILE A 140 -2.67 7.13 11.18
C ILE A 140 -2.18 6.62 9.83
N VAL A 141 -0.87 6.39 9.71
CA VAL A 141 -0.26 5.81 8.52
C VAL A 141 0.16 4.38 8.83
N ILE A 142 -0.37 3.41 8.09
CA ILE A 142 -0.02 1.99 8.19
C ILE A 142 0.83 1.65 6.97
N SER A 143 2.14 1.79 7.14
CA SER A 143 3.16 1.38 6.17
C SER A 143 4.52 1.23 6.87
N ASN A 144 5.40 0.45 6.27
CA ASN A 144 6.81 0.32 6.59
C ASN A 144 7.69 0.91 5.45
N ASP A 145 7.11 1.76 4.61
CA ASP A 145 7.81 2.48 3.55
C ASP A 145 8.46 3.77 4.10
N SER A 146 9.79 3.85 4.02
CA SER A 146 10.55 5.00 4.48
C SER A 146 10.34 6.25 3.61
N ASP A 147 9.85 6.10 2.38
CA ASP A 147 9.61 7.24 1.49
C ASP A 147 8.47 8.13 2.01
N LEU A 148 7.63 7.63 2.92
CA LEU A 148 6.58 8.38 3.60
C LEU A 148 7.08 9.26 4.76
N ILE A 149 8.37 9.24 5.11
CA ILE A 149 8.92 10.07 6.19
C ILE A 149 8.74 11.56 5.89
N GLU A 150 9.03 12.00 4.65
CA GLU A 150 8.93 13.41 4.26
C GLU A 150 7.49 13.96 4.31
N PRO A 151 6.48 13.31 3.69
CA PRO A 151 5.10 13.80 3.78
C PRO A 151 4.60 13.82 5.24
N ILE A 152 5.02 12.89 6.09
CA ILE A 152 4.69 12.91 7.53
C ILE A 152 5.36 14.10 8.24
N ARG A 153 6.59 14.47 7.87
CA ARG A 153 7.28 15.63 8.44
C ARG A 153 6.60 16.95 8.07
N ILE A 154 6.10 17.06 6.84
CA ILE A 154 5.45 18.28 6.34
C ILE A 154 4.16 18.62 7.09
N ILE A 155 3.38 17.61 7.48
CA ILE A 155 2.06 17.79 8.11
C ILE A 155 2.11 17.87 9.65
N ARG A 156 3.31 17.74 10.23
CA ARG A 156 3.51 17.55 11.66
C ARG A 156 3.55 18.85 12.45
#